data_AF-A0A7J7PCL2-F1
#
_entry.id   AF-A0A7J7PCL2-F1
#
_cell.length_a   1.000
_cell.length_b   1.000
_cell.length_c   1.000
_cell.angle_alpha   90.00
_cell.angle_beta   90.00
_cell.angle_gamma   90.00
#
_symmetry.space_group_name_H-M   'P 1'
#
loop_
_entity.id
_entity.type
_entity.pdbx_description
1 polymer ?
#
loop_
_entity_poly.entity_id
_entity_poly.type
_entity_poly.pdbx_seq_one_letter_code
_entity_poly.pdbx_strand_id
1 'polypeptide(L)'
;MVEHEMGERPDLVSVGSCVLVALLYGKNMYVLNLGDSRAMLATLENQELSLVKAIQLTEIKYKKVLADHLDDPSPIYGGRLKGKLKLTRAFGVSYLKKSNMNDALMGILRVQNLCSLPYVYTNPFTKSHQV
;
A
#
# COMPACT_ATOMS: atom_id res chain seq x y z
N MET A 1 -18.96 -12.13 -1.84
CA MET A 1 -17.91 -11.43 -1.05
C MET A 1 -16.84 -12.46 -0.70
N VAL A 2 -15.54 -12.09 -0.65
CA VAL A 2 -14.41 -13.04 -0.45
C VAL A 2 -14.65 -14.02 0.70
N GLU A 3 -15.29 -13.59 1.78
CA GLU A 3 -15.63 -14.43 2.95
C GLU A 3 -16.48 -15.68 2.59
N HIS A 4 -17.30 -15.63 1.54
CA HIS A 4 -18.10 -16.78 1.09
C HIS A 4 -17.33 -17.73 0.16
N GLU A 5 -16.30 -17.25 -0.53
CA GLU A 5 -15.54 -18.04 -1.52
C GLU A 5 -14.26 -18.65 -0.95
N MET A 6 -13.76 -18.10 0.17
CA MET A 6 -12.45 -18.48 0.73
C MET A 6 -12.37 -19.93 1.23
N GLY A 7 -13.49 -20.62 1.42
CA GLY A 7 -13.51 -22.05 1.74
C GLY A 7 -13.00 -22.92 0.58
N GLU A 8 -13.45 -22.60 -0.64
CA GLU A 8 -13.04 -23.30 -1.87
C GLU A 8 -11.77 -22.70 -2.48
N ARG A 9 -11.59 -21.38 -2.33
CA ARG A 9 -10.43 -20.64 -2.84
C ARG A 9 -9.76 -19.82 -1.74
N PRO A 10 -9.03 -20.48 -0.82
CA PRO A 10 -8.36 -19.82 0.30
C PRO A 10 -7.27 -18.83 -0.16
N ASP A 11 -6.76 -18.97 -1.37
CA ASP A 11 -5.80 -18.04 -1.97
C ASP A 11 -6.38 -16.63 -2.19
N LEU A 12 -7.70 -16.47 -2.34
CA LEU A 12 -8.35 -15.17 -2.56
C LEU A 12 -8.08 -14.16 -1.44
N VAL A 13 -7.89 -14.63 -0.21
CA VAL A 13 -7.55 -13.74 0.92
C VAL A 13 -6.16 -13.13 0.79
N SER A 14 -5.30 -13.72 -0.04
CA SER A 14 -3.95 -13.24 -0.35
C SER A 14 -3.88 -12.36 -1.58
N VAL A 15 -4.90 -12.40 -2.45
CA VAL A 15 -4.95 -11.60 -3.68
C VAL A 15 -5.19 -10.14 -3.33
N GLY A 16 -4.45 -9.24 -3.97
CA GLY A 16 -4.62 -7.81 -3.80
C GLY A 16 -4.05 -7.00 -4.96
N SER A 17 -4.28 -5.70 -4.91
CA SER A 17 -3.88 -4.78 -5.97
C SER A 17 -3.43 -3.43 -5.42
N CYS A 18 -2.41 -2.87 -6.05
CA CYS A 18 -2.02 -1.47 -5.93
C CYS A 18 -2.82 -0.63 -6.93
N VAL A 19 -3.25 0.55 -6.50
CA VAL A 19 -4.00 1.48 -7.36
C VAL A 19 -3.33 2.84 -7.32
N LEU A 20 -3.01 3.37 -8.50
CA LEU A 20 -2.53 4.74 -8.69
C LEU A 20 -3.47 5.44 -9.66
N VAL A 21 -4.04 6.55 -9.21
CA VAL A 21 -4.90 7.41 -10.02
C VAL A 21 -4.24 8.77 -10.12
N ALA A 22 -4.18 9.30 -11.34
CA ALA A 22 -3.78 10.68 -11.61
C ALA A 22 -4.94 11.38 -12.33
N LEU A 23 -5.38 12.51 -11.80
CA LEU A 23 -6.37 13.38 -12.42
C LEU A 23 -5.72 14.73 -12.72
N LEU A 24 -5.70 15.11 -13.99
CA LEU A 24 -5.31 16.45 -14.40
C LEU A 24 -6.58 17.27 -14.63
N TYR A 25 -6.71 18.37 -13.89
CA TYR A 25 -7.82 19.31 -14.05
C TYR A 25 -7.29 20.74 -14.13
N GLY A 26 -7.35 21.32 -15.33
CA GLY A 26 -6.69 22.58 -15.64
C GLY A 26 -5.17 22.46 -15.43
N LYS A 27 -4.62 23.32 -14.56
CA LYS A 27 -3.21 23.29 -14.15
C LYS A 27 -2.94 22.47 -12.88
N ASN A 28 -3.94 21.77 -12.35
CA ASN A 28 -3.80 21.01 -11.11
C ASN A 28 -3.74 19.51 -11.39
N MET A 29 -2.71 18.86 -10.88
CA MET A 29 -2.55 17.41 -10.87
C MET A 29 -2.89 16.87 -9.49
N TYR A 30 -3.83 15.92 -9.43
CA TYR A 30 -4.21 15.20 -8.23
C TYR A 30 -3.76 13.75 -8.35
N VAL A 31 -3.01 13.27 -7.37
CA VAL A 31 -2.53 11.89 -7.29
C VAL A 31 -3.18 11.22 -6.09
N LEU A 32 -3.72 10.03 -6.32
CA LEU A 32 -4.23 9.12 -5.30
C LEU A 32 -3.47 7.81 -5.43
N ASN A 33 -2.73 7.43 -4.39
CA ASN A 33 -1.88 6.24 -4.39
C ASN A 33 -2.26 5.29 -3.25
N LEU A 34 -2.67 4.08 -3.61
CA LEU A 34 -2.93 2.96 -2.72
C LEU A 34 -1.95 1.83 -3.03
N GLY A 35 -0.75 1.92 -2.47
CA GLY A 35 0.25 0.86 -2.57
C GLY A 35 1.61 1.39 -2.91
N ASP A 36 2.36 0.61 -3.69
CA ASP A 36 3.75 0.89 -4.01
C ASP A 36 4.06 1.43 -5.40
N SER A 37 3.02 1.59 -6.21
CA SER A 37 3.04 2.43 -7.40
C SER A 37 3.56 3.84 -7.09
N ARG A 38 4.21 4.46 -8.08
CA ARG A 38 4.88 5.76 -7.95
C ARG A 38 4.49 6.67 -9.09
N ALA A 39 4.28 7.95 -8.78
CA ALA A 39 4.11 9.01 -9.76
C ALA A 39 5.24 10.03 -9.59
N MET A 40 5.83 10.44 -10.71
CA MET A 40 6.83 11.49 -10.78
C MET A 40 6.41 12.50 -11.84
N LEU A 41 6.49 13.79 -11.50
CA LEU A 41 6.28 14.88 -12.44
C LEU A 41 7.64 15.40 -12.89
N ALA A 42 7.88 15.41 -14.20
CA ALA A 42 9.05 16.00 -14.81
C ALA A 42 8.66 17.34 -15.47
N THR A 43 9.33 18.42 -15.09
CA THR A 43 9.11 19.76 -15.64
C THR A 43 10.41 20.26 -16.25
N LEU A 44 10.33 20.81 -17.47
CA LEU A 44 11.44 21.49 -18.12
C LEU A 44 11.47 22.94 -17.63
N GLU A 45 12.48 23.33 -16.85
CA GLU A 45 12.60 24.68 -16.29
C GLU A 45 13.23 25.67 -17.28
N ASN A 46 14.16 25.22 -18.13
CA ASN A 46 14.86 26.10 -19.06
C ASN A 46 15.19 25.36 -20.37
N GLN A 47 14.61 25.82 -21.49
CA GLN A 47 14.73 25.16 -22.80
C GLN A 47 16.17 25.16 -23.34
N GLU A 48 16.95 26.19 -23.02
CA GLU A 48 18.33 26.34 -23.50
C GLU A 48 19.33 25.45 -22.73
N LEU A 49 19.07 25.18 -21.44
CA LEU A 49 19.96 24.40 -20.57
C LEU A 49 19.54 22.93 -20.42
N SER A 50 18.40 22.53 -21.02
CA SER A 50 17.85 21.17 -20.92
C SER A 50 17.67 20.67 -19.48
N LEU A 51 17.46 21.58 -18.52
CA LEU A 51 17.33 21.23 -17.10
C LEU A 51 15.92 20.69 -16.81
N VAL A 52 15.86 19.41 -16.42
CA VAL A 52 14.63 18.72 -16.02
C VAL A 52 14.57 18.59 -14.51
N LYS A 53 13.52 19.13 -13.90
CA LYS A 53 13.20 18.96 -12.49
C LYS A 53 12.20 17.82 -12.33
N ALA A 54 12.53 16.85 -11.47
CA ALA A 54 11.66 15.71 -11.18
C ALA A 54 11.13 15.77 -9.75
N ILE A 55 9.81 15.80 -9.58
CA ILE A 55 9.14 15.85 -8.28
C ILE A 55 8.35 14.56 -8.05
N GLN A 56 8.62 13.86 -6.95
CA GLN A 56 7.82 12.69 -6.57
C GLN A 56 6.47 13.11 -5.97
N LEU A 57 5.39 12.51 -6.46
CA LEU A 57 4.02 12.79 -6.03
C LEU A 57 3.43 11.74 -5.06
N THR A 58 4.25 10.82 -4.54
CA THR A 58 3.86 9.73 -3.63
C THR A 58 4.71 9.68 -2.34
N GLU A 59 4.19 9.12 -1.24
CA GLU A 59 4.85 9.07 0.08
C GLU A 59 5.69 7.80 0.40
N ILE A 60 6.40 7.85 1.53
CA ILE A 60 7.17 6.73 2.12
C ILE A 60 6.34 6.04 3.23
N LYS A 61 6.36 4.70 3.25
CA LYS A 61 5.18 3.87 3.59
C LYS A 61 5.07 3.35 5.04
N TYR A 62 6.16 3.33 5.82
CA TYR A 62 6.21 2.54 7.06
C TYR A 62 5.91 3.30 8.35
N LYS A 63 6.02 4.64 8.36
CA LYS A 63 5.85 5.44 9.58
C LYS A 63 4.50 5.21 10.26
N LYS A 64 3.43 5.08 9.47
CA LYS A 64 2.07 4.83 9.98
C LYS A 64 1.95 3.45 10.64
N VAL A 65 2.47 2.40 10.01
CA VAL A 65 2.43 1.04 10.58
C VAL A 65 3.13 1.01 11.93
N LEU A 66 4.31 1.62 12.03
CA LEU A 66 5.07 1.66 13.29
C LEU A 66 4.34 2.43 14.39
N ALA A 67 3.58 3.47 14.03
CA ALA A 67 2.80 4.26 14.99
C ALA A 67 1.51 3.55 15.44
N ASP A 68 0.86 2.80 14.54
CA ASP A 68 -0.40 2.13 14.82
C ASP A 68 -0.21 0.79 15.57
N HIS A 69 0.98 0.18 15.51
CA HIS A 69 1.30 -1.15 16.07
C HIS A 69 2.37 -1.09 17.17
N LEU A 70 2.14 -0.29 18.21
CA LEU A 70 3.08 -0.15 19.35
C LEU A 70 3.18 -1.43 20.20
N ASP A 71 2.19 -2.31 20.09
CA ASP A 71 2.05 -3.59 20.79
C ASP A 71 2.70 -4.76 20.03
N ASP A 72 3.13 -4.55 18.78
CA ASP A 72 3.88 -5.53 18.02
C ASP A 72 5.37 -5.20 18.06
N PRO A 73 6.25 -6.06 18.61
CA PRO A 73 7.69 -5.82 18.64
C PRO A 73 8.35 -5.96 17.25
N SER A 74 7.64 -6.50 16.26
CA SER A 74 8.17 -6.86 14.95
C SER A 74 7.16 -6.69 13.80
N PRO A 75 6.50 -5.53 13.67
CA PRO A 75 5.55 -5.30 12.58
C PRO A 75 6.25 -5.31 11.21
N ILE A 76 7.56 -5.04 11.19
CA ILE A 76 8.42 -5.11 10.01
C ILE A 76 9.63 -6.00 10.31
N TYR A 77 9.80 -7.06 9.53
CA TYR A 77 10.95 -7.97 9.60
C TYR A 77 11.47 -8.23 8.18
N GLY A 78 12.79 -8.17 7.99
CA GLY A 78 13.42 -8.32 6.66
C GLY A 78 12.96 -7.26 5.64
N GLY A 79 12.62 -6.06 6.12
CA GLY A 79 12.09 -4.97 5.27
C GLY A 79 10.69 -5.23 4.70
N ARG A 80 9.93 -6.17 5.29
CA ARG A 80 8.57 -6.52 4.90
C ARG A 80 7.63 -6.50 6.10
N LEU A 81 6.42 -5.99 5.88
CA LEU A 81 5.31 -6.02 6.81
C LEU A 81 4.98 -7.48 7.17
N LYS A 82 5.16 -7.82 8.45
CA LYS A 82 5.08 -9.20 8.99
C LYS A 82 5.83 -10.23 8.14
N GLY A 83 6.92 -9.84 7.50
CA GLY A 83 7.73 -10.70 6.63
C GLY A 83 7.09 -11.01 5.26
N LYS A 84 5.89 -10.50 4.94
CA LYS A 84 5.14 -10.86 3.74
C LYS A 84 5.21 -9.79 2.65
N LEU A 85 4.73 -8.58 2.94
CA LEU A 85 4.55 -7.52 1.93
C LEU A 85 5.53 -6.36 2.10
N LYS A 86 6.00 -5.76 1.01
CA LYS A 86 6.78 -4.50 1.03
C LYS A 86 5.91 -3.25 1.05
N LEU A 87 4.61 -3.40 0.82
CA LEU A 87 3.63 -2.33 0.84
C LEU A 87 2.87 -2.32 2.16
N THR A 88 2.29 -1.15 2.48
CA THR A 88 1.44 -0.94 3.68
C THR A 88 0.01 -0.56 3.32
N ARG A 89 -0.28 -0.38 2.03
CA ARG A 89 -1.61 -0.03 1.52
C ARG A 89 -1.92 -0.87 0.29
N ALA A 90 -3.11 -1.43 0.18
CA ALA A 90 -3.57 -2.16 -1.01
C ALA A 90 -5.05 -2.50 -0.88
N PHE A 91 -5.72 -2.74 -2.01
CA PHE A 91 -6.98 -3.48 -2.01
C PHE A 91 -6.70 -4.98 -1.90
N GLY A 92 -7.68 -5.76 -1.42
CA GLY A 92 -7.49 -7.20 -1.16
C GLY A 92 -6.53 -7.45 0.00
N VAL A 93 -5.67 -8.46 -0.09
CA VAL A 93 -4.70 -8.88 0.94
C VAL A 93 -5.31 -8.90 2.34
N SER A 94 -6.50 -9.48 2.43
CA SER A 94 -7.34 -9.46 3.64
C SER A 94 -6.74 -10.26 4.79
N TYR A 95 -5.83 -11.19 4.51
CA TYR A 95 -5.09 -11.95 5.53
C TYR A 95 -4.23 -11.08 6.47
N LEU A 96 -3.90 -9.84 6.09
CA LEU A 96 -3.24 -8.85 6.97
C LEU A 96 -4.19 -7.78 7.49
N LYS A 97 -5.51 -7.95 7.29
CA LYS A 97 -6.55 -6.99 7.67
C LYS A 97 -7.52 -7.55 8.70
N LYS A 98 -7.81 -8.86 8.65
CA LYS A 98 -8.69 -9.55 9.60
C LYS A 98 -8.11 -10.92 9.97
N SER A 99 -8.33 -11.36 11.20
CA SER A 99 -7.83 -12.65 11.70
C SER A 99 -8.48 -13.83 10.96
N ASN A 100 -9.80 -13.81 10.79
CA ASN A 100 -10.53 -14.87 10.08
C ASN A 100 -10.06 -15.07 8.62
N MET A 101 -9.57 -14.00 7.98
CA MET A 101 -8.99 -14.05 6.63
C MET A 101 -7.59 -14.66 6.63
N ASN A 102 -6.81 -14.46 7.70
CA ASN A 102 -5.54 -15.15 7.91
C ASN A 102 -5.77 -16.64 8.17
N ASP A 103 -6.81 -16.99 8.93
CA ASP A 103 -7.16 -18.38 9.25
C ASP A 103 -7.57 -19.17 7.99
N ALA A 104 -8.10 -18.50 6.97
CA ALA A 104 -8.40 -19.13 5.69
C ALA A 104 -7.14 -19.59 4.92
N LEU A 105 -5.96 -19.02 5.19
CA LEU A 105 -4.72 -19.46 4.53
C LEU A 105 -4.35 -20.89 4.93
N MET A 106 -3.69 -21.59 4.01
CA MET A 106 -2.97 -22.84 4.32
C MET A 106 -2.03 -22.62 5.52
N GLY A 107 -1.89 -23.62 6.39
CA GLY A 107 -1.17 -23.48 7.67
C GLY A 107 0.22 -22.86 7.55
N ILE A 108 1.00 -23.25 6.53
CA ILE A 108 2.35 -22.72 6.27
C ILE A 108 2.37 -21.25 5.81
N LEU A 109 1.25 -20.75 5.30
CA LEU A 109 1.12 -19.38 4.80
C LEU A 109 0.59 -18.41 5.87
N ARG A 110 -0.09 -18.94 6.91
CA ARG A 110 -0.66 -18.15 8.00
C ARG A 110 0.41 -17.28 8.67
N VAL A 111 0.05 -16.03 8.92
CA VAL A 111 0.88 -15.08 9.66
C VAL A 111 0.62 -15.27 11.15
N GLN A 112 1.67 -15.47 11.92
CA GLN A 112 1.59 -15.59 13.37
C GLN A 112 1.80 -14.24 14.04
N ASN A 113 1.41 -14.14 15.31
CA ASN A 113 1.60 -12.95 16.15
C ASN A 113 1.03 -11.69 15.49
N LEU A 114 -0.19 -11.79 14.93
CA LEU A 114 -0.97 -10.63 14.52
C LEU A 114 -1.58 -10.01 15.78
N CYS A 115 -1.22 -8.77 16.07
CA CYS A 115 -1.71 -8.03 17.22
C CYS A 115 -2.89 -7.13 16.79
N SER A 116 -2.71 -5.81 16.86
CA SER A 116 -3.70 -4.77 16.54
C SER A 116 -3.97 -4.60 15.02
N LEU A 117 -4.64 -5.58 14.39
CA LEU A 117 -5.10 -5.49 12.99
C LEU A 117 -5.88 -4.18 12.69
N PRO A 118 -5.76 -3.59 11.48
CA PRO A 118 -5.07 -4.11 10.29
C PRO A 118 -3.60 -3.65 10.15
N TYR A 119 -2.78 -4.49 9.51
CA TYR A 119 -1.41 -4.14 9.12
C TYR A 119 -1.35 -3.48 7.71
N VAL A 120 -2.32 -3.77 6.85
CA VAL A 120 -2.45 -3.15 5.51
C VAL A 120 -3.70 -2.27 5.43
N TYR A 121 -3.54 -1.01 5.04
CA TYR A 121 -4.62 -0.03 4.98
C TYR A 121 -5.29 0.04 3.59
N THR A 122 -6.55 0.49 3.57
CA THR A 122 -7.33 0.74 2.34
C THR A 122 -7.55 2.23 2.05
N ASN A 123 -7.17 3.12 2.97
CA ASN A 123 -7.17 4.56 2.69
C ASN A 123 -6.00 4.89 1.77
N PRO A 124 -6.18 5.59 0.64
CA PRO A 124 -5.07 6.00 -0.20
C PRO A 124 -4.30 7.21 0.36
N PHE A 125 -3.08 7.42 -0.12
CA PHE A 125 -2.37 8.68 0.01
C PHE A 125 -2.80 9.62 -1.11
N THR A 126 -3.13 10.87 -0.78
CA THR A 126 -3.56 11.88 -1.76
C THR A 126 -2.60 13.06 -1.77
N LYS A 127 -2.23 13.55 -2.96
CA LYS A 127 -1.41 14.75 -3.15
C LYS A 127 -1.90 15.58 -4.32
N SER A 128 -2.05 16.88 -4.12
CA SER A 128 -2.26 17.85 -5.19
C SER A 128 -0.96 18.59 -5.52
N HIS A 129 -0.76 18.90 -6.79
CA HIS A 129 0.36 19.68 -7.28
C HIS A 129 -0.07 20.56 -8.45
N GLN A 130 0.31 21.83 -8.45
CA GLN A 130 0.06 22.74 -9.57
C GLN A 130 1.23 22.64 -10.55
N VAL A 131 0.92 22.38 -11.83
CA VAL A 131 1.86 22.29 -12.95
C VAL A 131 2.13 23.67 -13.54
#